data_AF-A0A496Y6I7-F1
#
_entry.id   AF-A0A496Y6I7-F1
#
_cell.length_a   1.000
_cell.length_b   1.000
_cell.length_c   1.000
_cell.angle_alpha   90.00
_cell.angle_beta   90.00
_cell.angle_gamma   90.00
#
_symmetry.space_group_name_H-M   'P 1'
#
loop_
_entity.id
_entity.type
_entity.pdbx_description
1 polymer ?
#
loop_
_entity_poly.entity_id
_entity_poly.type
_entity_poly.pdbx_seq_one_letter_code
_entity_poly.pdbx_strand_id
1 'polypeptide(L)' 'MFEKGTTVKMTKGYRGLRGEILEKTGSSYDLYVVKLENGIHLVAGPSAFVPKQGKKEEF' A
#
# COMPACT_ATOMS: atom_id res chain seq x y z
N MET A 1 -1.13 2.45 11.05
CA MET A 1 0.08 2.25 10.20
C MET A 1 -0.14 1.00 9.38
N PHE A 2 0.15 1.01 8.09
CA PHE A 2 -0.08 -0.18 7.26
C PHE A 2 0.99 -1.24 7.49
N GLU A 3 0.56 -2.49 7.57
CA GLU A 3 1.45 -3.63 7.76
C GLU A 3 1.85 -4.24 6.41
N LYS A 4 2.98 -4.95 6.40
CA LYS A 4 3.37 -5.82 5.30
C LYS A 4 2.26 -6.84 5.02
N GLY A 5 1.91 -7.04 3.75
CA GLY A 5 0.80 -7.88 3.31
C GLY A 5 -0.54 -7.14 3.22
N THR A 6 -0.60 -5.84 3.54
CA THR A 6 -1.84 -5.07 3.38
C THR A 6 -2.13 -4.86 1.89
N THR A 7 -3.28 -5.34 1.42
CA THR A 7 -3.76 -5.04 0.08
C THR A 7 -4.29 -3.61 0.02
N VAL A 8 -3.73 -2.83 -0.90
CA VAL A 8 -4.09 -1.44 -1.16
C VAL A 8 -4.58 -1.28 -2.59
N LYS A 9 -5.43 -0.30 -2.82
CA LYS A 9 -5.87 0.11 -4.16
C LYS A 9 -5.28 1.48 -4.45
N MET A 10 -4.57 1.59 -5.57
CA MET A 10 -3.98 2.84 -6.00
C MET A 10 -5.08 3.83 -6.36
N THR A 11 -4.96 5.06 -5.88
CA THR A 11 -5.87 6.17 -6.18
C THR A 11 -5.19 7.25 -7.01
N LYS A 12 -3.84 7.35 -6.96
CA LYS A 12 -3.03 8.26 -7.75
C LYS A 12 -1.97 7.52 -8.57
N GLY A 13 -1.63 8.05 -9.75
CA GLY A 13 -0.70 7.42 -10.70
C GLY A 13 -1.31 6.18 -11.35
N TYR A 14 -1.18 5.03 -10.68
CA TYR A 14 -1.68 3.72 -11.11
C TYR A 14 -3.15 3.49 -10.74
N ARG A 15 -3.97 4.55 -10.82
CA ARG A 15 -5.34 4.56 -10.31
C ARG A 15 -6.15 3.37 -10.81
N GLY A 16 -6.71 2.60 -9.88
CA GLY A 16 -7.52 1.42 -10.20
C GLY A 16 -6.78 0.08 -10.06
N LEU A 17 -5.45 0.08 -10.14
CA LEU A 17 -4.64 -1.11 -9.90
C LEU A 17 -4.58 -1.42 -8.40
N ARG A 18 -4.49 -2.71 -8.09
CA ARG A 18 -4.25 -3.16 -6.72
C ARG A 18 -2.76 -3.37 -6.54
N GLY A 19 -2.34 -3.17 -5.31
CA GLY A 19 -1.02 -3.54 -4.87
C GLY A 19 -1.03 -4.05 -3.45
N GLU A 20 0.11 -4.56 -3.04
CA GLU A 20 0.35 -5.09 -1.70
C GLU A 20 1.52 -4.33 -1.08
N ILE A 21 1.36 -3.90 0.17
CA ILE A 21 2.46 -3.29 0.91
C ILE A 21 3.48 -4.36 1.27
N LEU A 22 4.70 -4.22 0.76
CA LEU A 22 5.81 -5.12 1.05
C LEU A 22 6.57 -4.69 2.31
N GLU A 23 6.76 -3.39 2.48
CA GLU A 23 7.49 -2.85 3.62
C GLU A 23 7.17 -1.36 3.80
N LYS A 24 7.34 -0.88 5.04
CA LYS A 24 7.34 0.54 5.35
C LYS A 24 8.79 1.02 5.35
N THR A 25 9.06 2.08 4.61
CA THR A 25 10.36 2.75 4.66
C THR A 25 10.52 3.46 6.00
N GLY A 26 11.70 3.40 6.62
CA GLY A 26 12.00 4.07 7.89
C GLY A 26 12.03 5.60 7.84
N SER A 27 11.45 6.21 6.81
CA SER A 27 11.37 7.67 6.64
C SER A 27 10.25 8.27 7.50
N SER A 28 10.47 9.49 8.00
CA SER A 28 9.47 10.28 8.75
C SER A 28 8.21 10.64 7.94
N TYR A 29 8.21 10.37 6.63
CA TYR A 29 7.12 10.68 5.70
C TYR A 29 6.16 9.50 5.47
N ASP A 30 6.25 8.41 6.25
CA ASP A 30 5.39 7.23 6.14
C ASP A 30 5.31 6.69 4.69
N LEU A 31 6.47 6.46 4.07
CA LEU A 31 6.53 5.88 2.73
C LEU A 31 6.43 4.34 2.80
N TYR A 32 5.74 3.75 1.82
CA TYR A 32 5.53 2.31 1.74
C TYR A 32 5.96 1.80 0.37
N VAL A 33 6.66 0.67 0.35
CA VAL A 33 6.94 -0.07 -0.87
C VAL A 33 5.70 -0.89 -1.20
N VAL A 34 5.12 -0.64 -2.37
CA VAL A 34 3.93 -1.32 -2.88
C VAL A 34 4.28 -2.12 -4.12
N LYS A 35 3.91 -3.40 -4.11
CA LYS A 35 3.94 -4.28 -5.28
C LYS A 35 2.60 -4.27 -5.97
N LEU A 36 2.53 -3.79 -7.20
CA LEU A 36 1.33 -3.87 -8.02
C LEU A 36 1.13 -5.28 -8.58
N GLU A 37 -0.13 -5.62 -8.87
CA GLU A 37 -0.50 -6.88 -9.54
C GLU A 37 0.19 -7.05 -10.91
N ASN A 38 0.57 -5.95 -11.56
CA ASN A 38 1.29 -5.96 -12.84
C ASN A 38 2.81 -6.20 -12.69
N GLY A 39 3.29 -6.57 -11.50
CA GLY A 39 4.71 -6.87 -11.22
C GLY A 39 5.60 -5.64 -10.96
N ILE A 40 5.05 -4.43 -11.02
CA ILE A 40 5.78 -3.18 -10.75
C ILE A 40 5.89 -2.96 -9.24
N HIS A 41 7.09 -2.67 -8.76
CA HIS A 41 7.33 -2.22 -7.38
C HIS A 41 7.53 -0.69 -7.38
N LEU A 42 6.80 0.01 -6.53
CA LEU A 42 6.94 1.45 -6.38
C LEU A 42 6.84 1.89 -4.91
N VAL A 43 7.42 3.04 -4.61
CA VAL A 43 7.28 3.67 -3.31
C VAL A 43 6.11 4.65 -3.38
N ALA A 44 5.12 4.46 -2.52
CA ALA A 44 3.95 5.31 -2.44
C ALA A 44 3.72 5.78 -1.00
N GLY A 45 3.35 7.04 -0.84
CA GLY A 45 2.84 7.54 0.44
C GLY A 45 1.37 7.16 0.65
N PRO A 46 0.87 7.26 1.89
CA PRO A 46 -0.51 6.93 2.25
C PRO A 46 -1.57 7.75 1.50
N SER A 47 -1.18 8.85 0.86
CA SER A 47 -2.08 9.70 0.07
C SER A 47 -2.29 9.20 -1.36
N ALA A 48 -1.48 8.25 -1.84
CA ALA A 48 -1.52 7.74 -3.20
C ALA A 48 -2.33 6.44 -3.36
N PHE A 49 -2.77 5.85 -2.25
CA PHE A 49 -3.55 4.63 -2.22
C PHE A 49 -4.54 4.61 -1.06
N VAL A 50 -5.51 3.70 -1.14
CA VAL A 50 -6.44 3.42 -0.05
C VAL A 50 -6.33 1.95 0.35
N PRO A 51 -6.35 1.61 1.65
CA PRO A 51 -6.43 0.22 2.06
C PRO A 51 -7.72 -0.39 1.54
N LYS A 52 -7.63 -1.56 0.92
CA LYS A 52 -8.81 -2.36 0.68
C LYS A 52 -9.08 -3.05 2.01
N GLN A 53 -10.06 -2.51 2.74
CA GLN A 53 -10.40 -2.87 4.12
C GLN A 53 -10.48 -4.39 4.30
N GLY A 54 -9.35 -5.01 4.66
CA GLY A 54 -9.32 -6.31 5.31
C GLY A 54 -9.50 -5.99 6.78
N LYS A 55 -10.72 -6.17 7.29
CA LYS A 55 -10.97 -6.26 8.73
C LYS A 55 -9.93 -7.23 9.31
N LYS A 56 -8.91 -6.71 9.99
CA LYS A 56 -8.45 -7.36 11.20
C LYS A 56 -9.45 -6.91 12.27
N GLU A 57 -10.56 -7.63 12.36
CA GLU A 57 -11.26 -7.74 13.63
C GLU A 57 -10.24 -8.39 14.56
N GLU A 58 -9.59 -7.55 15.38
CA GLU A 58 -8.94 -8.02 16.57
C GLU A 58 -10.02 -8.37 17.61
N PHE A 59 -9.73 -9.44 18.36
CA PHE A 59 -10.38 -9.98 19.55
C PHE A 59 -11.45 -11.04 19.35
#